data_AF-Q96ZQ7-F1
#
_entry.id   AF-Q96ZQ7-F1
#
_cell.length_a   1.000
_cell.length_b   1.000
_cell.length_c   1.000
_cell.angle_alpha   90.00
_cell.angle_beta   90.00
_cell.angle_gamma   90.00
#
_symmetry.space_group_name_H-M   'P 1'
#
loop_
_entity.id
_entity.type
_entity.pdbx_description
1 polymer ?
#
loop_
_entity_poly.entity_id
_entity_poly.type
_entity_poly.pdbx_seq_one_letter_code
_entity_poly.pdbx_strand_id
1 'polypeptide(L)'
;MLNKLPSEFRDKLYLMQYRRVQYWVEWQAKKHGLLVVYVNPRYSSVSCPKCGKKMVEVSYRWFKCICGYENDRDVIGIMNLNRRGSLTLSSAPQMRDVVPNR
;
A
#
# COMPACT_ATOMS: atom_id res chain seq x y z
N MET A 1 8.89 2.00 -27.59
CA MET A 1 10.03 2.94 -27.43
C MET A 1 10.86 2.66 -26.18
N LEU A 2 10.26 2.44 -25.00
CA LEU A 2 11.01 2.16 -23.76
C LEU A 2 11.79 0.83 -23.71
N ASN A 3 11.34 -0.19 -24.46
CA ASN A 3 11.99 -1.51 -24.49
C ASN A 3 13.33 -1.55 -25.23
N LYS A 4 13.71 -0.45 -25.91
CA LYS A 4 14.98 -0.33 -26.64
C LYS A 4 16.10 0.32 -25.82
N LEU A 5 15.80 0.74 -24.58
CA LEU A 5 16.75 1.43 -23.70
C LEU A 5 17.42 0.44 -22.74
N PRO A 6 18.68 0.69 -22.33
CA PRO A 6 19.32 -0.04 -21.25
C PRO A 6 18.45 -0.07 -19.99
N SER A 7 18.46 -1.19 -19.25
CA SER A 7 17.61 -1.41 -18.08
C SER A 7 17.72 -0.28 -17.06
N GLU A 8 18.93 0.19 -16.76
CA GLU A 8 19.17 1.28 -15.80
C GLU A 8 18.46 2.58 -16.19
N PHE A 9 18.46 2.93 -17.48
CA PHE A 9 17.82 4.15 -17.95
C PHE A 9 16.30 4.02 -17.90
N ARG A 10 15.79 2.83 -18.24
CA ARG A 10 14.37 2.50 -18.13
C ARG A 10 13.88 2.58 -16.67
N ASP A 11 14.65 2.07 -15.71
CA ASP A 11 14.30 2.10 -14.29
C ASP A 11 14.26 3.55 -13.75
N LYS A 12 15.22 4.39 -14.15
CA LYS A 12 15.21 5.82 -13.84
C LYS A 12 13.96 6.51 -14.36
N LEU A 13 13.55 6.22 -15.61
CA LEU A 13 12.33 6.79 -16.19
C LEU A 13 11.06 6.37 -15.43
N TYR A 14 10.96 5.10 -15.02
CA TYR A 14 9.85 4.65 -14.17
C TYR A 14 9.84 5.35 -12.81
N LEU A 15 10.99 5.48 -12.15
CA LEU A 15 11.12 6.19 -10.87
C LEU A 15 10.73 7.67 -10.98
N MET A 16 11.09 8.34 -12.08
CA MET A 16 10.67 9.73 -12.35
C MET A 16 9.15 9.86 -12.49
N GLN A 17 8.51 8.92 -13.19
CA GLN A 17 7.05 8.90 -13.33
C GLN A 17 6.36 8.70 -11.97
N TYR A 18 6.83 7.77 -11.15
CA TYR A 18 6.27 7.55 -9.81
C TYR A 18 6.38 8.80 -8.94
N ARG A 19 7.53 9.48 -8.94
CA ARG A 19 7.71 10.74 -8.21
C ARG A 19 6.74 11.83 -8.66
N ARG A 20 6.48 11.93 -9.97
CA ARG A 20 5.54 12.90 -10.54
C ARG A 20 4.10 12.62 -10.09
N VAL A 21 3.67 11.36 -10.11
CA VAL A 21 2.35 10.95 -9.63
C VAL A 21 2.21 11.22 -8.13
N GLN A 22 3.22 10.86 -7.33
CA GLN A 22 3.24 11.16 -5.90
C GLN A 22 3.06 12.66 -5.63
N TYR A 23 3.84 13.51 -6.31
CA TYR A 23 3.73 14.96 -6.19
C TYR A 23 2.32 15.48 -6.49
N TRP A 24 1.66 14.98 -7.55
CA TRP A 24 0.30 15.40 -7.89
C TRP A 24 -0.73 14.98 -6.84
N VAL A 25 -0.61 13.76 -6.32
CA VAL A 25 -1.48 13.26 -5.24
C VAL A 25 -1.29 14.09 -3.97
N GLU A 26 -0.04 14.36 -3.59
CA GLU A 26 0.27 15.21 -2.43
C GLU A 26 -0.27 16.62 -2.59
N TRP A 27 -0.10 17.21 -3.77
CA TRP A 27 -0.54 18.56 -4.06
C TRP A 27 -2.07 18.68 -3.94
N GLN A 28 -2.81 17.74 -4.51
CA GLN A 28 -4.27 17.68 -4.37
C GLN A 28 -4.68 17.47 -2.92
N ALA A 29 -4.06 16.53 -2.20
CA ALA A 29 -4.35 16.27 -0.80
C ALA A 29 -4.17 17.53 0.06
N LYS A 30 -3.04 18.24 -0.09
CA LYS A 30 -2.76 19.51 0.60
C LYS A 30 -3.80 20.59 0.30
N LYS A 31 -4.22 20.72 -0.97
CA LYS A 31 -5.27 21.67 -1.38
C LYS A 31 -6.60 21.42 -0.66
N HIS A 32 -6.91 20.16 -0.36
CA HIS A 32 -8.11 19.74 0.34
C HIS A 32 -7.92 19.55 1.85
N GLY A 33 -6.77 19.95 2.42
CA GLY A 33 -6.49 19.79 3.86
C GLY A 33 -6.32 18.34 4.32
N LEU A 34 -6.04 17.40 3.42
CA LEU A 34 -5.84 15.99 3.73
C LEU A 34 -4.39 15.70 4.15
N LEU A 35 -4.23 14.85 5.16
CA LEU A 35 -2.94 14.35 5.61
C LEU A 35 -2.38 13.32 4.62
N VAL A 36 -1.10 13.45 4.26
CA VAL A 36 -0.37 12.42 3.51
C VAL A 36 0.69 11.80 4.41
N VAL A 37 0.66 10.46 4.50
CA VAL A 37 1.62 9.68 5.28
C VAL A 37 2.39 8.75 4.36
N TYR A 38 3.72 8.89 4.38
CA TYR A 38 4.60 7.94 3.72
C TYR A 38 4.83 6.72 4.61
N VAL A 39 4.62 5.55 4.04
CA VAL A 39 4.84 4.26 4.69
C VAL A 39 5.89 3.47 3.94
N ASN A 40 6.73 2.72 4.66
CA ASN A 40 7.73 1.86 4.04
C ASN A 40 7.04 0.70 3.29
N PRO A 41 7.24 0.54 1.97
CA PRO A 41 6.57 -0.51 1.19
C PRO A 41 7.28 -1.86 1.23
N ARG A 42 8.44 -1.97 1.88
CA ARG A 42 9.25 -3.19 1.83
C ARG A 42 8.45 -4.41 2.32
N TYR A 43 8.47 -5.46 1.51
CA TYR A 43 7.78 -6.74 1.72
C TYR A 43 6.25 -6.66 1.86
N SER A 44 5.60 -5.53 1.56
CA SER A 44 4.16 -5.37 1.75
C SER A 44 3.33 -6.29 0.85
N SER A 45 3.83 -6.68 -0.31
CA SER A 45 3.13 -7.53 -1.29
C SER A 45 3.37 -9.04 -1.11
N VAL A 46 4.23 -9.44 -0.18
CA VAL A 46 4.62 -10.84 0.03
C VAL A 46 4.42 -11.32 1.47
N SER A 47 4.02 -10.43 2.38
CA SER A 47 3.69 -10.77 3.75
C SER A 47 2.19 -10.97 3.91
N CYS A 48 1.79 -12.05 4.57
CA CYS A 48 0.37 -12.34 4.80
C CYS A 48 -0.27 -11.27 5.71
N PRO A 49 -1.36 -10.59 5.28
CA PRO A 49 -2.05 -9.64 6.13
C PRO A 49 -2.63 -10.26 7.42
N LYS A 50 -2.96 -11.56 7.38
CA LYS A 50 -3.53 -12.28 8.54
C LYS A 50 -2.46 -12.68 9.55
N CYS A 51 -1.41 -13.39 9.13
CA CYS A 51 -0.46 -14.03 10.05
C CYS A 51 0.99 -13.52 9.94
N GLY A 52 1.28 -12.57 9.04
CA GLY A 52 2.61 -11.97 8.85
C GLY A 52 3.64 -12.83 8.13
N LYS A 53 3.40 -14.14 7.96
CA LYS A 53 4.33 -15.06 7.27
C LYS A 53 4.46 -14.74 5.78
N LYS A 54 5.60 -15.09 5.20
CA LYS A 54 5.84 -14.95 3.75
C LYS A 54 4.85 -15.82 2.97
N MET A 55 4.25 -15.24 1.93
CA MET A 55 3.33 -15.89 1.01
C MET A 55 4.08 -16.44 -0.20
N VAL A 56 3.48 -17.44 -0.85
CA VAL A 56 3.99 -18.08 -2.06
C VAL A 56 3.08 -17.70 -3.23
N GLU A 57 3.68 -17.36 -4.37
CA GLU A 57 2.94 -17.12 -5.61
C GLU A 57 2.50 -18.46 -6.20
N VAL A 58 1.20 -18.62 -6.42
CA VAL A 58 0.59 -19.86 -6.95
C VAL A 58 0.08 -19.70 -8.39
N SER A 59 -0.14 -18.47 -8.83
CA SER A 59 -0.46 -18.10 -10.21
C SER A 59 -0.02 -16.65 -10.45
N TYR A 60 -0.11 -16.16 -11.69
CA TYR A 60 0.30 -14.80 -12.04
C TYR A 60 -0.35 -13.77 -11.11
N ARG A 61 0.48 -13.12 -10.28
CA ARG A 61 0.08 -12.10 -9.28
C ARG A 61 -0.81 -12.63 -8.15
N TRP A 62 -1.03 -13.94 -8.05
CA TRP A 62 -1.92 -14.53 -7.06
C TRP A 62 -1.13 -15.29 -5.99
N PHE A 63 -1.33 -14.94 -4.72
CA PHE A 63 -0.49 -15.38 -3.60
C PHE A 63 -1.30 -16.15 -2.57
N LYS A 64 -0.74 -17.25 -2.08
CA LYS A 64 -1.31 -18.11 -1.03
C LYS A 64 -0.39 -18.19 0.19
N CYS A 65 -0.99 -18.17 1.37
CA CYS A 65 -0.31 -18.36 2.64
C CYS A 65 -0.65 -19.72 3.24
N ILE A 66 0.28 -20.26 4.04
CA ILE A 66 0.06 -21.49 4.82
C ILE A 66 -1.09 -21.37 5.84
N CYS A 67 -1.49 -20.15 6.22
CA CYS A 67 -2.66 -19.94 7.10
C CYS A 67 -4.01 -20.00 6.35
N GLY A 68 -4.00 -20.29 5.04
CA GLY A 68 -5.20 -20.37 4.21
C GLY A 68 -5.64 -19.04 3.59
N TYR A 69 -4.94 -17.92 3.85
CA TYR A 69 -5.22 -16.66 3.17
C TYR A 69 -4.69 -16.67 1.73
N GLU A 70 -5.50 -16.19 0.79
CA GLU A 70 -5.18 -16.15 -0.63
C GLU A 70 -5.78 -14.91 -1.28
N ASN A 71 -5.01 -14.18 -2.09
CA ASN A 71 -5.47 -12.97 -2.79
C ASN A 71 -4.46 -12.51 -3.86
N ASP A 72 -4.85 -11.50 -4.64
CA ASP A 72 -3.97 -10.78 -5.55
C ASP A 72 -2.87 -9.99 -4.80
N ARG A 73 -1.69 -9.92 -5.42
CA ARG A 73 -0.48 -9.26 -4.92
C ARG A 73 -0.71 -7.79 -4.56
N ASP A 74 -1.47 -7.06 -5.35
CA ASP A 74 -1.74 -5.64 -5.11
C ASP A 74 -2.70 -5.47 -3.93
N VAL A 75 -3.71 -6.33 -3.84
CA VAL A 75 -4.65 -6.32 -2.70
C VAL A 75 -3.89 -6.58 -1.39
N ILE A 76 -2.99 -7.56 -1.39
CA ILE A 76 -2.09 -7.85 -0.24
C ILE A 76 -1.23 -6.62 0.08
N GLY A 77 -0.64 -6.01 -0.95
CA GLY A 77 0.16 -4.79 -0.82
C GLY A 77 -0.61 -3.66 -0.15
N ILE A 78 -1.79 -3.33 -0.66
CA ILE A 78 -2.66 -2.25 -0.15
C ILE A 78 -3.07 -2.53 1.31
N MET A 79 -3.49 -3.75 1.63
CA MET A 79 -3.87 -4.12 3.01
C MET A 79 -2.72 -3.90 3.99
N ASN A 80 -1.51 -4.33 3.63
CA ASN A 80 -0.34 -4.17 4.48
C ASN A 80 0.11 -2.72 4.60
N LEU A 81 0.07 -1.94 3.51
CA LEU A 81 0.39 -0.51 3.53
C LEU A 81 -0.61 0.27 4.38
N ASN A 82 -1.91 0.00 4.22
CA ASN A 82 -2.96 0.62 5.03
C ASN A 82 -2.74 0.30 6.51
N ARG A 83 -2.51 -0.97 6.87
CA ARG A 83 -2.21 -1.35 8.25
C ARG A 83 -1.01 -0.59 8.84
N ARG A 84 0.07 -0.41 8.07
CA ARG A 84 1.27 0.34 8.51
C ARG A 84 0.97 1.83 8.71
N GLY A 85 0.12 2.42 7.87
CA GLY A 85 -0.28 3.83 7.96
C GLY A 85 -1.36 4.10 9.02
N SER A 86 -2.28 3.16 9.25
CA SER A 86 -3.35 3.32 10.26
C SER A 86 -2.80 3.29 11.69
N LEU A 87 -1.69 2.58 11.93
CA LEU A 87 -1.05 2.56 13.25
C LEU A 87 -0.55 3.95 13.70
N THR A 88 -0.26 4.87 12.78
CA THR A 88 0.10 6.25 13.13
C THR A 88 -1.12 7.14 13.42
N LEU A 89 -2.32 6.74 12.98
CA LEU A 89 -3.60 7.44 13.21
C LEU A 89 -4.37 6.93 14.44
N SER A 90 -3.98 5.77 14.99
CA SER A 90 -4.70 5.10 16.08
C SER A 90 -4.54 5.75 17.47
N SER A 91 -3.94 6.94 17.56
CA SER A 91 -3.98 7.80 18.76
C SER A 91 -5.22 8.69 18.79
N ALA A 92 -6.07 8.69 17.74
CA ALA A 92 -7.37 9.34 17.81
C ALA A 92 -8.27 8.55 18.80
N PRO A 93 -8.82 9.20 19.85
CA PRO A 93 -9.72 8.53 20.78
C PRO A 93 -10.93 8.01 19.99
N GLN A 94 -11.20 6.70 20.11
CA GLN A 94 -12.44 6.15 19.60
C GLN A 94 -13.61 6.84 20.31
N MET A 95 -14.49 7.54 19.57
CA MET A 95 -15.77 7.99 20.11
C MET A 95 -16.56 6.76 20.51
N ARG A 96 -16.68 6.50 21.81
CA ARG A 96 -17.42 5.35 22.37
C ARG A 96 -18.84 5.69 22.82
N ASP A 97 -19.26 6.94 22.68
CA ASP A 97 -20.59 7.36 23.14
C ASP A 97 -21.47 7.71 21.93
N VAL A 98 -22.04 6.68 21.30
CA VAL A 98 -23.21 6.87 20.43
C VAL A 98 -24.44 6.64 21.29
N VAL A 99 -25.17 7.72 21.60
CA VAL A 99 -26.48 7.63 22.24
C VAL A 99 -27.41 6.88 21.28
N PRO A 100 -28.00 5.74 21.67
CA PRO A 100 -28.93 5.03 20.81
C PRO A 100 -30.16 5.91 20.57
N ASN A 101 -30.58 6.03 19.31
CA ASN A 101 -31.79 6.75 18.95
C ASN A 101 -32.99 6.13 19.68
N ARG A 102 -33.72 7.00 20.38
CA ARG A 102 -34.99 6.70 21.04
C ARG A 102 -36.13 6.70 20.05
#